data_AF-A0A100JVA9-F1
#
_entry.id   AF-A0A100JVA9-F1
#
_cell.length_a   1.000
_cell.length_b   1.000
_cell.length_c   1.000
_cell.angle_alpha   90.00
_cell.angle_beta   90.00
_cell.angle_gamma   90.00
#
_symmetry.space_group_name_H-M   'P 1'
#
loop_
_entity.id
_entity.type
_entity.pdbx_description
1 polymer ?
#
loop_
_entity_poly.entity_id
_entity_poly.type
_entity_poly.pdbx_seq_one_letter_code
_entity_poly.pdbx_strand_id
1 'polypeptide(L)'
;MRMPTENSEAPAPVPAPVTCPRCGASGPGVRTVPDACADPDSRRSGLSDRLAKAPGAHSRFDSFTHFLEGMVLAGIGAGLAYSGVQNDKPLYTVGGSILAVLLFAGTLWVIRGEARERAAVTAGGPLADALWWPAHHCASCDCVFYPTGSPWPVPLTTDQFRKYVWTEAGFERYMEGRLATVELPPRTPAGPAGPADPRGTYGHA
;
A
#
# COMPACT_ATOMS: atom_id res chain seq x y z
N MET A 1 44.44 -40.03 9.36
CA MET A 1 44.00 -38.80 10.04
C MET A 1 44.09 -37.65 9.04
N ARG A 2 42.96 -37.17 8.51
CA ARG A 2 42.88 -35.93 7.73
C ARG A 2 42.41 -34.83 8.68
N MET A 3 43.19 -33.77 8.82
CA MET A 3 42.72 -32.57 9.52
C MET A 3 41.72 -31.80 8.65
N PRO A 4 40.64 -31.25 9.21
CA PRO A 4 39.76 -30.35 8.51
C PRO A 4 40.45 -29.00 8.30
N THR A 5 40.55 -28.57 7.05
CA THR A 5 40.88 -27.19 6.69
C THR A 5 39.71 -26.29 7.09
N GLU A 6 39.93 -25.41 8.06
CA GLU A 6 39.05 -24.29 8.36
C GLU A 6 39.04 -23.35 7.16
N ASN A 7 37.88 -23.24 6.50
CA ASN A 7 37.63 -22.20 5.52
C ASN A 7 37.47 -20.88 6.30
N SER A 8 38.47 -20.00 6.23
CA SER A 8 38.32 -18.59 6.63
C SER A 8 37.26 -17.94 5.74
N GLU A 9 36.04 -17.84 6.24
CA GLU A 9 34.99 -17.05 5.63
C GLU A 9 35.37 -15.57 5.76
N ALA A 10 35.74 -14.96 4.64
CA ALA A 10 36.10 -13.55 4.60
C ALA A 10 34.89 -12.71 5.06
N PRO A 11 35.10 -11.69 5.91
CA PRO A 11 34.01 -10.84 6.38
C PRO A 11 33.34 -10.15 5.18
N ALA A 12 32.01 -10.20 5.14
CA ALA A 12 31.22 -9.55 4.11
C ALA A 12 31.58 -8.05 4.02
N PRO A 13 31.68 -7.48 2.81
CA PRO A 13 32.01 -6.08 2.62
C PRO A 13 30.99 -5.19 3.33
N VAL A 14 31.48 -4.30 4.20
CA VAL A 14 30.65 -3.29 4.86
C VAL A 14 30.10 -2.36 3.77
N PRO A 15 28.76 -2.18 3.66
CA PRO A 15 28.18 -1.30 2.67
C PRO A 15 28.70 0.12 2.89
N ALA A 16 29.05 0.79 1.79
CA ALA A 16 29.54 2.16 1.83
C ALA A 16 28.52 3.09 2.52
N PRO A 17 28.97 4.07 3.31
CA PRO A 17 28.07 4.97 4.03
C PRO A 17 27.24 5.80 3.03
N VAL A 18 25.92 5.64 3.11
CA VAL A 18 24.97 6.42 2.31
C VAL A 18 24.92 7.85 2.85
N THR A 19 25.04 8.83 1.94
CA THR A 19 24.97 10.26 2.28
C THR A 19 23.72 10.87 1.68
N CYS A 20 23.00 11.68 2.45
CA CYS A 20 21.83 12.41 1.98
C CYS A 20 22.26 13.45 0.93
N PRO A 21 21.78 13.36 -0.31
CA PRO A 21 22.16 14.31 -1.38
C PRO A 21 21.61 15.73 -1.16
N ARG A 22 20.65 15.93 -0.24
CA ARG A 22 20.05 17.25 0.04
C ARG A 22 20.80 18.05 1.10
N CYS A 23 21.22 17.41 2.19
CA CYS A 23 21.81 18.10 3.34
C CYS A 23 23.20 17.58 3.74
N GLY A 24 23.71 16.55 3.06
CA GLY A 24 25.03 15.96 3.35
C GLY A 24 25.08 15.11 4.62
N ALA A 25 23.96 14.92 5.33
CA ALA A 25 23.91 14.05 6.50
C ALA A 25 24.25 12.59 6.13
N SER A 26 24.90 11.88 7.04
CA SER A 26 25.27 10.47 6.88
C SER A 26 25.15 9.74 8.23
N GLY A 27 25.33 8.41 8.23
CA GLY A 27 25.26 7.61 9.45
C GLY A 27 23.83 7.37 9.93
N PRO A 28 23.55 7.31 11.25
CA PRO A 28 22.27 6.82 11.79
C PRO A 28 21.05 7.69 11.45
N GLY A 29 21.29 8.93 11.03
CA GLY A 29 20.23 9.83 10.53
C GLY A 29 19.77 9.54 9.10
N VAL A 30 20.46 8.65 8.38
CA VAL A 30 20.09 8.20 7.02
C VAL A 30 19.87 6.70 7.07
N ARG A 31 18.61 6.30 6.95
CA ARG A 31 18.19 4.90 7.08
C ARG A 31 17.36 4.48 5.88
N THR A 32 17.26 3.17 5.63
CA THR A 32 16.25 2.70 4.68
C THR A 32 14.86 3.11 5.20
N VAL A 33 13.92 3.37 4.29
CA VAL A 33 12.54 3.65 4.68
C VAL A 33 11.95 2.51 5.56
N PRO A 34 12.17 1.21 5.27
CA PRO A 34 11.81 0.13 6.18
C PRO A 34 12.32 0.31 7.61
N ASP A 35 13.62 0.58 7.78
CA ASP A 35 14.23 0.73 9.11
C ASP A 35 13.70 1.98 9.83
N ALA A 36 13.50 3.08 9.09
CA ALA A 36 12.93 4.30 9.63
C ALA A 36 11.48 4.10 10.10
N CYS A 37 10.69 3.30 9.39
CA CYS A 37 9.31 2.97 9.75
C CYS A 37 9.19 1.88 10.82
N ALA A 38 10.21 1.04 11.00
CA ALA A 38 10.26 0.03 12.06
C ALA A 38 10.58 0.64 13.44
N ASP A 39 11.17 1.83 13.46
CA ASP A 39 11.46 2.60 14.67
C ASP A 39 10.16 2.91 15.46
N PRO A 40 10.06 2.59 16.76
CA PRO A 40 8.88 2.90 17.56
C PRO A 40 8.48 4.38 17.55
N ASP A 41 9.45 5.29 17.45
CA ASP A 41 9.19 6.73 17.44
C ASP A 41 8.62 7.22 16.10
N SER A 42 8.73 6.41 15.03
CA SER A 42 8.14 6.72 13.73
C SER A 42 6.60 6.76 13.78
N ARG A 43 5.98 5.93 14.62
CA ARG A 43 4.53 5.95 14.83
C ARG A 43 4.10 7.18 15.60
N ARG A 44 4.85 7.54 16.66
CA ARG A 44 4.55 8.72 17.49
C ARG A 44 4.69 10.03 16.71
N SER A 45 5.66 10.09 15.81
CA SER A 45 5.91 11.25 14.94
C SER A 45 5.04 11.28 13.66
N GLY A 46 4.23 10.25 13.42
CA GLY A 46 3.45 10.11 12.17
C GLY A 46 4.30 9.88 10.92
N LEU A 47 5.58 9.54 11.08
CA LEU A 47 6.47 9.23 9.96
C LEU A 47 6.00 7.98 9.20
N SER A 48 5.55 6.93 9.92
CA SER A 48 5.04 5.71 9.28
C SER A 48 3.86 5.99 8.35
N ASP A 49 2.97 6.91 8.73
CA ASP A 49 1.79 7.29 7.93
C ASP A 49 2.17 8.14 6.71
N ARG A 50 3.16 9.02 6.88
CA ARG A 50 3.71 9.84 5.80
C ARG A 50 4.53 9.02 4.80
N LEU A 51 5.10 7.89 5.24
CA LEU A 51 5.83 6.93 4.40
C LEU A 51 5.04 5.65 4.12
N ALA A 52 3.71 5.68 4.28
CA ALA A 52 2.87 4.51 4.09
C ALA A 52 3.01 3.96 2.67
N LYS A 53 3.34 2.66 2.56
CA LYS A 53 3.54 1.99 1.26
C LYS A 53 2.23 1.66 0.52
N ALA A 54 1.14 1.54 1.26
CA ALA A 54 -0.18 1.20 0.74
C ALA A 54 -1.24 1.92 1.58
N PRO A 55 -2.46 2.13 1.03
CA PRO A 55 -3.58 2.60 1.81
C PRO A 55 -3.93 1.59 2.90
N GLY A 56 -4.53 2.06 3.99
CA GLY A 56 -5.03 1.20 5.06
C GLY A 56 -6.17 0.31 4.55
N ALA A 57 -5.84 -0.89 4.07
CA ALA A 57 -6.85 -1.87 3.71
C ALA A 57 -7.50 -2.42 4.99
N HIS A 58 -8.83 -2.55 4.98
CA HIS A 58 -9.55 -3.19 6.07
C HIS A 58 -9.04 -4.61 6.27
N SER A 59 -8.79 -4.99 7.52
CA SER A 59 -8.32 -6.34 7.84
C SER A 59 -9.43 -7.36 7.53
N ARG A 60 -9.05 -8.64 7.35
CA ARG A 60 -10.06 -9.71 7.17
C ARG A 60 -10.98 -9.84 8.39
N PHE A 61 -10.49 -9.48 9.57
CA PHE A 61 -11.28 -9.47 10.80
C PHE A 61 -12.33 -8.37 10.77
N ASP A 62 -12.03 -7.18 10.22
CA ASP A 62 -13.01 -6.10 10.08
C ASP A 62 -14.18 -6.55 9.18
N SER A 63 -13.88 -7.17 8.03
CA SER A 63 -14.89 -7.81 7.16
C SER A 63 -15.77 -8.82 7.90
N PHE A 64 -15.14 -9.65 8.73
CA PHE A 64 -15.85 -10.69 9.47
C PHE A 64 -16.77 -10.09 10.54
N THR A 65 -16.31 -9.06 11.24
CA THR A 65 -17.14 -8.31 12.19
C THR A 65 -18.33 -7.65 11.49
N HIS A 66 -18.12 -6.97 10.36
CA HIS A 66 -19.22 -6.40 9.57
C HIS A 66 -20.19 -7.46 9.06
N PHE A 67 -19.70 -8.65 8.68
CA PHE A 67 -20.54 -9.77 8.31
C PHE A 67 -21.43 -10.23 9.48
N LEU A 68 -20.85 -10.44 10.66
CA LEU A 68 -21.59 -10.89 11.84
C LEU A 68 -22.63 -9.86 12.27
N GLU A 69 -22.28 -8.58 12.31
CA GLU A 69 -23.22 -7.49 12.60
C GLU A 69 -24.39 -7.50 11.61
N GLY A 70 -24.08 -7.61 10.31
CA GLY A 70 -25.08 -7.73 9.26
C GLY A 70 -26.00 -8.93 9.40
N MET A 71 -25.46 -10.09 9.78
CA MET A 71 -26.27 -11.31 10.01
C MET A 71 -27.18 -11.17 11.21
N VAL A 72 -26.73 -10.53 12.29
CA VAL A 72 -27.57 -10.25 13.46
C VAL A 72 -28.75 -9.35 13.06
N LEU A 73 -28.47 -8.26 12.34
CA LEU A 73 -29.52 -7.33 11.87
C LEU A 73 -30.51 -8.02 10.91
N ALA A 74 -30.03 -8.80 9.95
CA ALA A 74 -30.89 -9.56 9.05
C ALA A 74 -31.73 -10.59 9.81
N GLY A 75 -31.16 -11.25 10.83
CA GLY A 75 -31.86 -12.17 11.71
C GLY A 75 -33.00 -11.52 12.49
N ILE A 76 -32.83 -10.27 12.96
CA ILE A 76 -33.91 -9.49 13.59
C ILE A 76 -35.06 -9.27 12.60
N GLY A 77 -34.75 -8.92 11.34
CA GLY A 77 -35.77 -8.79 10.29
C GLY A 77 -36.53 -10.11 10.04
N ALA A 78 -35.82 -11.22 9.97
CA ALA A 78 -36.42 -12.55 9.82
C ALA A 78 -37.29 -12.93 11.03
N GLY A 79 -36.86 -12.58 12.25
CA GLY A 79 -37.63 -12.76 13.47
C GLY A 79 -38.95 -11.97 13.46
N LEU A 80 -38.92 -10.71 12.99
CA LEU A 80 -40.13 -9.91 12.79
C LEU A 80 -41.07 -10.56 11.77
N ALA A 81 -40.52 -11.07 10.67
CA ALA A 81 -41.30 -11.76 9.65
C ALA A 81 -41.98 -13.01 10.20
N TYR A 82 -41.22 -13.83 10.94
CA TYR A 82 -41.72 -15.04 11.59
C TYR A 82 -42.83 -14.73 12.60
N SER A 83 -42.65 -13.69 13.42
CA SER A 83 -43.69 -13.21 14.33
C SER A 83 -44.93 -12.72 13.58
N GLY A 84 -44.77 -12.12 12.40
CA GLY A 84 -45.88 -11.72 11.55
C GLY A 84 -46.72 -12.90 11.10
N VAL A 85 -46.06 -14.00 10.68
CA VAL A 85 -46.74 -15.25 10.27
C VAL A 85 -47.49 -15.87 11.44
N GLN A 86 -46.86 -15.99 12.61
CA GLN A 86 -47.48 -16.63 13.78
C GLN A 86 -48.69 -15.87 14.34
N ASN A 87 -48.80 -14.57 14.06
CA ASN A 87 -49.86 -13.72 14.59
C ASN A 87 -50.83 -13.21 13.51
N ASP A 88 -50.76 -13.76 12.29
CA ASP A 88 -51.57 -13.32 11.14
C ASP A 88 -51.48 -11.81 10.87
N LYS A 89 -50.29 -11.22 11.08
CA LYS A 89 -50.02 -9.80 10.86
C LYS A 89 -49.22 -9.60 9.57
N PRO A 90 -49.87 -9.46 8.40
CA PRO A 90 -49.21 -9.46 7.11
C PRO A 90 -48.19 -8.32 6.95
N LEU A 91 -48.41 -7.18 7.62
CA LEU A 91 -47.46 -6.06 7.63
C LEU A 91 -46.10 -6.46 8.23
N TYR A 92 -46.08 -7.24 9.32
CA TYR A 92 -44.82 -7.67 9.94
C TYR A 92 -44.14 -8.78 9.13
N THR A 93 -44.92 -9.67 8.49
CA THR A 93 -44.39 -10.69 7.59
C THR A 93 -43.69 -10.06 6.39
N VAL A 94 -44.37 -9.15 5.69
CA VAL A 94 -43.85 -8.49 4.48
C VAL A 94 -42.72 -7.53 4.85
N GLY A 95 -42.94 -6.65 5.86
CA GLY A 95 -41.96 -5.68 6.29
C GLY A 95 -40.68 -6.31 6.84
N GLY A 96 -40.81 -7.33 7.70
CA GLY A 96 -39.67 -8.06 8.24
C GLY A 96 -38.87 -8.79 7.16
N SER A 97 -39.54 -9.41 6.19
CA SER A 97 -38.89 -10.12 5.07
C SER A 97 -38.12 -9.16 4.18
N ILE A 98 -38.71 -8.02 3.81
CA ILE A 98 -38.04 -6.99 3.01
C ILE A 98 -36.84 -6.44 3.77
N LEU A 99 -37.01 -6.11 5.06
CA LEU A 99 -35.93 -5.62 5.90
C LEU A 99 -34.76 -6.61 5.98
N ALA A 100 -35.05 -7.90 6.20
CA ALA A 100 -34.03 -8.95 6.26
C ALA A 100 -33.24 -9.06 4.95
N VAL A 101 -33.93 -9.05 3.80
CA VAL A 101 -33.28 -9.13 2.47
C VAL A 101 -32.41 -7.90 2.20
N LEU A 102 -32.91 -6.70 2.51
CA LEU A 102 -32.16 -5.46 2.31
C LEU A 102 -30.90 -5.40 3.17
N LEU A 103 -31.01 -5.78 4.45
CA LEU A 103 -29.86 -5.83 5.37
C LEU A 103 -28.84 -6.85 4.88
N PHE A 104 -29.28 -8.07 4.52
CA PHE A 104 -28.41 -9.11 4.00
C PHE A 104 -27.69 -8.68 2.71
N ALA A 105 -28.41 -8.12 1.74
CA ALA A 105 -27.84 -7.64 0.48
C ALA A 105 -26.85 -6.48 0.71
N GLY A 106 -27.19 -5.56 1.62
CA GLY A 106 -26.31 -4.47 2.05
C GLY A 106 -25.00 -4.97 2.65
N THR A 107 -25.07 -5.95 3.55
CA THR A 107 -23.89 -6.60 4.13
C THR A 107 -23.00 -7.24 3.07
N LEU A 108 -23.59 -7.97 2.12
CA LEU A 108 -22.84 -8.57 1.01
C LEU A 108 -22.17 -7.49 0.14
N TRP A 109 -22.84 -6.37 -0.11
CA TRP A 109 -22.27 -5.26 -0.86
C TRP A 109 -21.03 -4.68 -0.18
N VAL A 110 -21.10 -4.41 1.13
CA VAL A 110 -19.97 -3.91 1.94
C VAL A 110 -18.79 -4.88 1.88
N ILE A 111 -19.02 -6.17 2.14
CA ILE A 111 -17.96 -7.19 2.13
C ILE A 111 -17.31 -7.30 0.75
N ARG A 112 -18.10 -7.22 -0.33
CA ARG A 112 -17.56 -7.21 -1.69
C ARG A 112 -16.73 -5.96 -1.97
N GLY A 113 -17.14 -4.81 -1.43
CA GLY A 113 -16.37 -3.57 -1.46
C GLY A 113 -15.00 -3.75 -0.82
N GLU A 114 -14.97 -4.18 0.45
CA GLU A 114 -13.72 -4.43 1.17
C GLU A 114 -12.84 -5.49 0.50
N ALA A 115 -13.43 -6.56 -0.04
CA ALA A 115 -12.69 -7.58 -0.77
C ALA A 115 -12.04 -7.02 -2.05
N ARG A 116 -12.73 -6.15 -2.79
CA ARG A 116 -12.17 -5.47 -3.97
C ARG A 116 -11.04 -4.52 -3.58
N GLU A 117 -11.16 -3.84 -2.44
CA GLU A 117 -10.10 -2.95 -1.96
C GLU A 117 -8.84 -3.73 -1.59
N ARG A 118 -8.98 -4.83 -0.84
CA ARG A 118 -7.87 -5.75 -0.55
C ARG A 118 -7.25 -6.32 -1.80
N ALA A 119 -8.06 -6.70 -2.78
CA ALA A 119 -7.56 -7.21 -4.06
C ALA A 119 -6.71 -6.15 -4.78
N ALA A 120 -7.16 -4.89 -4.80
CA ALA A 120 -6.40 -3.79 -5.38
C ALA A 120 -5.07 -3.56 -4.64
N VAL A 121 -5.08 -3.54 -3.30
CA VAL A 121 -3.86 -3.40 -2.49
C VAL A 121 -2.90 -4.57 -2.70
N THR A 122 -3.44 -5.80 -2.79
CA THR A 122 -2.65 -7.00 -3.07
C THR A 122 -2.01 -6.94 -4.45
N ALA A 123 -2.75 -6.46 -5.47
CA ALA A 123 -2.25 -6.34 -6.83
C ALA A 123 -1.13 -5.28 -6.96
N GLY A 124 -1.27 -4.13 -6.30
CA GLY A 124 -0.25 -3.07 -6.31
C GLY A 124 0.93 -3.31 -5.38
N GLY A 125 0.79 -4.23 -4.42
CA GLY A 125 1.77 -4.50 -3.36
C GLY A 125 3.20 -4.75 -3.85
N PRO A 126 3.44 -5.65 -4.83
CA PRO A 126 4.79 -5.93 -5.31
C PRO A 126 5.50 -4.71 -5.90
N LEU A 127 4.78 -3.86 -6.63
CA LEU A 127 5.35 -2.65 -7.21
C LEU A 127 5.60 -1.58 -6.13
N ALA A 128 4.65 -1.43 -5.19
CA ALA A 128 4.85 -0.56 -4.02
C ALA A 128 6.09 -0.98 -3.23
N ASP A 129 6.26 -2.27 -2.94
CA ASP A 129 7.41 -2.81 -2.22
C ASP A 129 8.73 -2.59 -2.99
N ALA A 130 8.73 -2.79 -4.32
CA ALA A 130 9.90 -2.57 -5.16
C ALA A 130 10.38 -1.11 -5.15
N LEU A 131 9.45 -0.15 -5.06
CA LEU A 131 9.76 1.28 -4.96
C LEU A 131 10.12 1.70 -3.53
N TRP A 132 9.47 1.07 -2.53
CA TRP A 132 9.58 1.47 -1.14
C TRP A 132 10.84 0.93 -0.45
N TRP A 133 11.20 -0.32 -0.74
CA TRP A 133 12.31 -1.01 -0.08
C TRP A 133 13.70 -0.37 -0.29
N PRO A 134 14.11 0.04 -1.51
CA PRO A 134 15.43 0.61 -1.73
C PRO A 134 15.53 2.10 -1.36
N ALA A 135 14.42 2.74 -1.01
CA ALA A 135 14.39 4.15 -0.65
C ALA A 135 15.02 4.40 0.74
N HIS A 136 15.61 5.57 0.91
CA HIS A 136 16.24 6.00 2.16
C HIS A 136 15.60 7.28 2.68
N HIS A 137 15.32 7.34 3.98
CA HIS A 137 14.85 8.53 4.69
C HIS A 137 16.01 9.20 5.42
N CYS A 138 16.06 10.54 5.32
CA CYS A 138 16.97 11.36 6.09
C CYS A 138 16.21 12.11 7.18
N ALA A 139 16.48 11.81 8.44
CA ALA A 139 15.84 12.46 9.58
C ALA A 139 16.21 13.95 9.72
N SER A 140 17.38 14.36 9.25
CA SER A 140 17.87 15.74 9.39
C SER A 140 17.12 16.75 8.52
N CYS A 141 16.62 16.33 7.35
CA CYS A 141 15.93 17.22 6.41
C CYS A 141 14.58 16.66 5.91
N ASP A 142 14.12 15.56 6.50
CA ASP A 142 12.85 14.87 6.24
C ASP A 142 12.60 14.55 4.75
N CYS A 143 13.66 14.20 4.03
CA CYS A 143 13.56 13.81 2.62
C CYS A 143 13.72 12.29 2.45
N VAL A 144 13.13 11.79 1.37
CA VAL A 144 13.30 10.41 0.89
C VAL A 144 14.06 10.44 -0.44
N PHE A 145 15.00 9.54 -0.64
CA PHE A 145 15.79 9.48 -1.86
C PHE A 145 16.24 8.05 -2.17
N TYR A 146 16.68 7.83 -3.41
CA TYR A 146 17.33 6.59 -3.82
C TYR A 146 18.84 6.81 -3.91
N PRO A 147 19.69 6.03 -3.22
CA PRO A 147 21.14 6.24 -3.22
C PRO A 147 21.77 6.19 -4.62
N THR A 148 21.19 5.39 -5.51
CA THR A 148 21.63 5.24 -6.90
C THR A 148 21.00 6.28 -7.84
N GLY A 149 20.11 7.14 -7.35
CA GLY A 149 19.31 8.04 -8.18
C GLY A 149 18.25 7.33 -9.05
N SER A 150 18.01 6.04 -8.82
CA SER A 150 17.01 5.24 -9.53
C SER A 150 16.08 4.53 -8.55
N PRO A 151 14.76 4.48 -8.80
CA PRO A 151 14.05 4.93 -10.02
C PRO A 151 13.80 6.44 -10.08
N TRP A 152 14.14 7.20 -9.04
CA TRP A 152 13.91 8.64 -8.99
C TRP A 152 15.20 9.43 -8.68
N PRO A 153 15.58 10.44 -9.51
CA PRO A 153 16.91 11.05 -9.46
C PRO A 153 17.08 12.10 -8.35
N VAL A 154 15.99 12.74 -7.93
CA VAL A 154 16.03 13.85 -6.96
C VAL A 154 15.39 13.47 -5.62
N PRO A 155 15.84 14.05 -4.50
CA PRO A 155 15.18 13.84 -3.22
C PRO A 155 13.73 14.32 -3.23
N LEU A 156 12.86 13.51 -2.65
CA LEU A 156 11.44 13.78 -2.49
C LEU A 156 11.14 14.17 -1.03
N THR A 157 10.10 14.96 -0.81
CA THR A 157 9.47 15.03 0.52
C THR A 157 8.77 13.70 0.83
N THR A 158 8.47 13.42 2.10
CA THR A 158 7.72 12.21 2.47
C THR A 158 6.37 12.11 1.74
N ASP A 159 5.66 13.23 1.58
CA ASP A 159 4.39 13.28 0.86
C ASP A 159 4.53 13.02 -0.64
N GLN A 160 5.56 13.59 -1.28
CA GLN A 160 5.86 13.31 -2.69
C GLN A 160 6.26 11.85 -2.89
N PHE A 161 7.07 11.29 -2.00
CA PHE A 161 7.45 9.88 -2.04
C PHE A 161 6.22 8.97 -1.92
N ARG A 162 5.35 9.21 -0.93
CA ARG A 162 4.10 8.47 -0.78
C ARG A 162 3.22 8.58 -2.02
N LYS A 163 3.04 9.79 -2.57
CA LYS A 163 2.28 9.98 -3.81
C LYS A 163 2.89 9.18 -4.95
N TYR A 164 4.21 9.24 -5.13
CA TYR A 164 4.91 8.50 -6.18
C TYR A 164 4.67 6.98 -6.05
N VAL A 165 4.89 6.41 -4.87
CA VAL A 165 4.69 4.97 -4.63
C VAL A 165 3.24 4.57 -4.91
N TRP A 166 2.28 5.36 -4.44
CA TRP A 166 0.86 5.06 -4.59
C TRP A 166 0.36 5.24 -6.03
N THR A 167 0.86 6.21 -6.78
CA THR A 167 0.55 6.35 -8.21
C THR A 167 1.06 5.15 -8.98
N GLU A 168 2.34 4.79 -8.80
CA GLU A 168 2.89 3.63 -9.54
C GLU A 168 2.19 2.33 -9.16
N ALA A 169 1.81 2.15 -7.88
CA ALA A 169 1.11 0.97 -7.41
C ALA A 169 -0.40 0.93 -7.76
N GLY A 170 -0.96 1.94 -8.43
CA GLY A 170 -2.38 1.97 -8.82
C GLY A 170 -3.34 2.28 -7.67
N PHE A 171 -2.90 3.06 -6.68
CA PHE A 171 -3.67 3.43 -5.49
C PHE A 171 -4.26 4.84 -5.57
N GLU A 172 -4.37 5.44 -6.76
CA GLU A 172 -4.79 6.83 -6.96
C GLU A 172 -6.19 7.10 -6.41
N ARG A 173 -7.10 6.12 -6.52
CA ARG A 173 -8.46 6.25 -6.00
C ARG A 173 -8.54 6.42 -4.47
N TYR A 174 -7.45 6.10 -3.76
CA TYR A 174 -7.34 6.26 -2.31
C TYR A 174 -6.53 7.51 -1.92
N MET A 175 -6.04 8.27 -2.90
CA MET A 175 -5.41 9.56 -2.63
C MET A 175 -6.46 10.60 -2.33
N GLU A 176 -6.63 10.94 -1.06
CA GLU A 176 -7.59 11.96 -0.65
C GLU A 176 -6.89 13.26 -0.21
N GLY A 177 -7.63 14.37 -0.35
CA GLY A 177 -7.25 15.67 0.17
C GLY A 177 -5.86 16.15 -0.27
N ARG A 178 -5.00 16.42 0.71
CA ARG A 178 -3.67 17.01 0.50
C ARG A 178 -2.81 16.16 -0.44
N LEU A 179 -2.82 14.83 -0.30
CA LEU A 179 -1.93 13.95 -1.06
C LEU A 179 -2.21 14.00 -2.56
N ALA A 180 -3.49 14.08 -2.96
CA ALA A 180 -3.87 14.20 -4.36
C ALA A 180 -3.31 15.48 -5.01
N THR A 181 -3.26 16.58 -4.25
CA THR A 181 -2.77 17.89 -4.72
C THR A 181 -1.25 18.05 -4.72
N VAL A 182 -0.50 17.15 -4.10
CA VAL A 182 0.97 17.25 -4.03
C VAL A 182 1.57 17.11 -5.42
N GLU A 183 2.35 18.09 -5.88
CA GLU A 183 3.05 17.97 -7.15
C GLU A 183 4.32 17.13 -7.02
N LEU A 184 4.44 16.14 -7.90
CA LEU A 184 5.69 15.39 -8.05
C LEU A 184 6.64 16.23 -8.91
N PRO A 185 7.94 16.33 -8.55
CA PRO A 185 8.91 16.96 -9.42
C PRO A 185 8.97 16.21 -10.77
N PRO A 186 9.49 16.81 -11.83
CA PRO A 186 9.67 16.10 -13.09
C PRO A 186 10.60 14.90 -12.89
N ARG A 187 10.19 13.72 -13.40
CA ARG A 187 11.18 12.67 -13.71
C ARG A 187 12.01 13.23 -14.85
N THR A 188 13.23 13.70 -14.57
CA THR A 188 14.17 13.94 -15.66
C THR A 188 14.26 12.60 -16.41
N PRO A 189 13.92 12.54 -17.70
CA PRO A 189 13.97 11.28 -18.42
C PRO A 189 15.39 10.73 -18.27
N ALA A 190 15.51 9.48 -17.85
CA ALA A 190 16.73 8.74 -18.08
C ALA A 190 17.06 8.95 -19.57
N GLY A 191 18.30 9.37 -19.85
CA GLY A 191 18.72 9.80 -21.19
C GLY A 191 18.32 8.81 -22.29
N PRO A 192 18.33 9.26 -23.55
CA PRO A 192 17.70 8.56 -24.66
C PRO A 192 18.11 7.09 -24.68
N ALA A 193 17.10 6.22 -24.81
CA ALA A 193 17.28 4.83 -25.16
C ALA A 193 18.34 4.75 -26.27
N GLY A 194 19.33 3.88 -26.07
CA GLY A 194 20.38 3.62 -27.05
C GLY A 194 19.78 3.39 -28.44
N PRO A 195 20.53 3.69 -29.51
CA PRO A 195 19.99 3.81 -30.85
C PRO A 195 19.17 2.57 -31.22
N ALA A 196 17.91 2.82 -31.58
CA ALA A 196 17.06 1.85 -32.24
C ALA A 196 17.79 1.35 -33.48
N ASP A 197 18.06 0.04 -33.53
CA ASP A 197 18.62 -0.64 -34.68
C ASP A 197 17.71 -0.43 -35.90
N PRO A 198 18.15 0.31 -36.94
CA PRO A 198 17.35 0.55 -38.13
C PRO A 198 17.59 -0.60 -39.11
N ARG A 199 17.09 -1.79 -38.81
CA ARG A 199 16.97 -2.88 -39.79
C ARG A 199 15.65 -3.60 -39.64
N GLY A 200 14.63 -2.97 -40.20
CA GLY A 200 13.30 -3.54 -40.38
C GLY A 200 12.59 -2.90 -41.54
N THR A 201 13.16 -3.00 -42.75
CA THR A 201 12.44 -2.75 -43.99
C THR A 201 12.56 -3.97 -44.92
N TYR A 202 11.48 -4.19 -45.68
CA TYR A 202 11.21 -5.20 -46.71
C TYR A 202 10.59 -6.51 -46.17
N GLY A 203 9.35 -6.88 -46.50
CA GLY A 203 8.40 -6.31 -47.46
C GLY A 203 7.10 -7.11 -47.48
N HIS A 204 6.02 -6.45 -47.92
CA HIS A 204 4.72 -7.04 -48.21
C HIS A 204 4.74 -7.91 -49.47
N ALA A 205 4.05 -9.05 -49.43
CA ALA A 205 2.98 -9.44 -50.35
C ALA A 205 2.28 -10.70 -49.80
#